data_AF-A0A1X1QN54-F1
#
_entry.id   AF-A0A1X1QN54-F1
#
_cell.length_a   1.000
_cell.length_b   1.000
_cell.length_c   1.000
_cell.angle_alpha   90.00
_cell.angle_beta   90.00
_cell.angle_gamma   90.00
#
_symmetry.space_group_name_H-M   'P 1'
#
loop_
_entity.id
_entity.type
_entity.pdbx_description
1 polymer ?
#
loop_
_entity_poly.entity_id
_entity_poly.type
_entity_poly.pdbx_seq_one_letter_code
_entity_poly.pdbx_strand_id
1 'polypeptide(L)'
;MESRKMEHKQLEAIEYSRHDDEIDLFELFAPLIQQWRWLVGITLAGVLISAAVALSMPKQYEVTAKIASPNATGVAAISVRGYGSQTAGPLFEKFHKSLTSDVQLNNFVATGQWDAKLYPVSAGGKATVRSRQK
;
A
#
# COMPACT_ATOMS: atom_id res chain seq x y z
N MET A 1 54.19 57.28 -30.91
CA MET A 1 53.74 56.04 -31.58
C MET A 1 53.59 54.96 -30.51
N GLU A 2 52.51 54.97 -29.73
CA GLU A 2 52.39 54.05 -28.57
C GLU A 2 50.97 53.53 -28.31
N SER A 3 50.04 53.74 -29.25
CA SER A 3 48.62 53.42 -29.02
C SER A 3 48.14 52.11 -29.66
N ARG A 4 49.03 51.29 -30.26
CA ARG A 4 48.65 50.07 -30.99
C ARG A 4 48.92 48.74 -30.28
N LYS A 5 49.54 48.74 -29.10
CA LYS A 5 49.96 47.51 -28.40
C LYS A 5 48.96 46.99 -27.36
N MET A 6 47.96 47.80 -27.00
CA MET A 6 47.02 47.49 -25.90
C MET A 6 45.74 46.77 -26.36
N GLU A 7 45.40 46.79 -27.66
CA GLU A 7 44.17 46.14 -28.16
C GLU A 7 44.35 44.65 -28.46
N HIS A 8 45.54 44.23 -28.90
CA HIS A 8 45.80 42.82 -29.23
C HIS A 8 45.84 41.89 -28.00
N LYS A 9 46.18 42.42 -26.81
CA LYS A 9 46.16 41.64 -25.56
C LYS A 9 44.75 41.33 -25.06
N GLN A 10 43.79 42.22 -25.34
CA GLN A 10 42.40 42.04 -24.90
C GLN A 10 41.67 40.99 -25.77
N LEU A 11 42.06 40.84 -27.04
CA LEU A 11 41.46 39.85 -27.94
C LEU A 11 41.94 38.42 -27.64
N GLU A 12 43.20 38.22 -27.26
CA GLU A 12 43.71 36.90 -26.85
C GLU A 12 43.18 36.44 -25.48
N ALA A 13 42.91 37.37 -24.55
CA ALA A 13 42.37 37.05 -23.23
C ALA A 13 40.91 36.56 -23.27
N ILE A 14 40.11 37.00 -24.26
CA ILE A 14 38.71 36.60 -24.43
C ILE A 14 38.61 35.20 -25.07
N GLU A 15 39.59 34.80 -25.88
CA GLU A 15 39.60 33.49 -26.54
C GLU A 15 39.96 32.34 -25.58
N TYR A 16 40.74 32.63 -24.53
CA TYR A 16 41.12 31.65 -23.50
C TYR A 16 39.96 31.29 -22.55
N SER A 17 39.03 32.21 -22.29
CA SER A 17 37.86 31.95 -21.42
C SER A 17 36.74 31.14 -22.08
N ARG A 18 36.85 30.80 -23.38
CA ARG A 18 35.78 30.13 -24.13
C ARG A 18 35.98 28.62 -24.30
N HIS A 19 37.17 28.11 -24.00
CA HIS A 19 37.50 26.68 -24.08
C HIS A 19 37.35 25.94 -22.73
N ASP A 20 37.12 26.66 -21.63
CA ASP A 20 36.90 26.08 -20.30
C ASP A 20 35.40 25.82 -19.99
N ASP A 21 34.51 26.08 -20.96
CA ASP A 21 33.04 25.90 -20.83
C ASP A 21 32.55 24.52 -21.31
N GLU A 22 33.43 23.63 -21.77
CA GLU A 22 33.06 22.25 -22.08
C GLU A 22 32.93 21.43 -20.79
N ILE A 23 31.69 21.16 -20.38
CA ILE A 23 31.38 20.29 -19.25
C ILE A 23 31.79 18.85 -19.62
N ASP A 24 32.95 18.43 -19.13
CA ASP A 24 33.40 17.04 -19.30
C ASP A 24 32.60 16.12 -18.34
N LEU A 25 31.74 15.29 -18.93
CA LEU A 25 30.87 14.38 -18.18
C LEU A 25 31.69 13.39 -17.33
N PHE A 26 32.91 13.03 -17.76
CA PHE A 26 33.76 12.11 -17.01
C PHE A 26 34.30 12.72 -15.71
N GLU A 27 34.50 14.03 -15.67
CA GLU A 27 34.94 14.76 -14.48
C GLU A 27 33.86 14.73 -13.38
N LEU A 28 32.58 14.69 -13.76
CA LEU A 28 31.45 14.52 -12.86
C LEU A 28 31.34 13.08 -12.31
N PHE A 29 31.75 12.05 -13.06
CA PHE A 29 31.72 10.66 -12.61
C PHE A 29 32.97 10.24 -11.82
N ALA A 30 34.10 10.93 -11.99
CA ALA A 30 35.32 10.70 -11.21
C ALA A 30 35.08 10.65 -9.68
N PRO A 31 34.36 11.61 -9.05
CA PRO A 31 34.06 11.54 -7.62
C PRO A 31 33.12 10.38 -7.26
N LEU A 32 32.22 9.98 -8.16
CA LEU A 32 31.30 8.85 -7.97
C LEU A 32 32.06 7.52 -7.92
N ILE A 33 33.05 7.34 -8.81
CA ILE A 33 33.93 6.17 -8.82
C ILE A 33 34.84 6.19 -7.59
N GLN A 34 35.35 7.34 -7.17
CA GLN A 34 36.20 7.44 -5.99
C GLN A 34 35.46 7.08 -4.69
N GLN A 35 34.15 7.35 -4.62
CA GLN A 35 33.31 7.06 -3.47
C GLN A 35 32.39 5.84 -3.67
N TRP A 36 32.70 4.95 -4.61
CA TRP A 36 31.86 3.78 -4.93
C TRP A 36 31.52 2.92 -3.70
N ARG A 37 32.43 2.85 -2.72
CA ARG A 37 32.23 2.12 -1.45
C ARG A 37 31.10 2.70 -0.61
N TRP A 38 30.96 4.02 -0.57
CA TRP A 38 29.86 4.70 0.12
C TRP A 38 28.54 4.47 -0.61
N LEU A 39 28.56 4.53 -1.94
CA LEU A 39 27.39 4.24 -2.78
C LEU A 39 26.90 2.80 -2.58
N VAL A 40 27.81 1.83 -2.57
CA VAL A 40 27.50 0.42 -2.27
C VAL A 40 27.03 0.28 -0.82
N GLY A 41 27.62 1.00 0.13
CA GLY A 41 27.21 0.96 1.53
C GLY A 41 25.77 1.41 1.76
N ILE A 42 25.38 2.55 1.17
CA ILE A 42 24.03 3.11 1.31
C ILE A 42 23.00 2.22 0.60
N THR A 43 23.32 1.71 -0.60
CA THR A 43 22.42 0.79 -1.31
C THR A 43 22.24 -0.51 -0.54
N LEU A 44 23.31 -1.10 -0.01
CA LEU A 44 23.24 -2.31 0.80
C LEU A 44 22.46 -2.06 2.10
N ALA A 45 22.67 -0.93 2.78
CA ALA A 45 21.90 -0.54 3.95
C ALA A 45 20.41 -0.40 3.62
N GLY A 46 20.06 0.22 2.49
CA GLY A 46 18.69 0.33 2.01
C GLY A 46 18.03 -1.02 1.76
N VAL A 47 18.76 -1.96 1.13
CA VAL A 47 18.28 -3.34 0.91
C VAL A 47 18.03 -4.05 2.24
N LEU A 48 18.96 -3.93 3.20
CA LEU A 48 18.80 -4.56 4.52
C LEU A 48 17.61 -3.98 5.28
N ILE A 49 17.41 -2.66 5.25
CA ILE A 49 16.24 -2.03 5.87
C ILE A 49 14.95 -2.49 5.21
N SER A 50 14.90 -2.52 3.87
CA SER A 50 13.74 -3.00 3.12
C SER A 50 13.40 -4.45 3.46
N ALA A 51 14.41 -5.32 3.49
CA ALA A 51 14.24 -6.72 3.87
C ALA A 51 13.76 -6.87 5.32
N ALA A 52 14.33 -6.11 6.25
CA ALA A 52 13.91 -6.12 7.66
C ALA A 52 12.44 -5.69 7.82
N VAL A 53 12.02 -4.64 7.10
CA VAL A 53 10.62 -4.19 7.09
C VAL A 53 9.71 -5.26 6.48
N ALA A 54 10.08 -5.84 5.33
CA ALA A 54 9.29 -6.88 4.67
C ALA A 54 9.09 -8.11 5.57
N LEU A 55 10.13 -8.53 6.29
CA LEU A 55 10.06 -9.64 7.26
C LEU A 55 9.25 -9.30 8.51
N SER A 56 9.14 -8.02 8.86
CA SER A 56 8.35 -7.54 10.01
C SER A 56 6.86 -7.40 9.68
N MET A 57 6.48 -7.37 8.40
CA MET A 57 5.07 -7.26 8.01
C MET A 57 4.32 -8.58 8.29
N PRO A 58 3.14 -8.52 8.92
CA PRO A 58 2.34 -9.71 9.17
C PRO A 58 1.81 -10.30 7.85
N LYS A 59 1.74 -11.62 7.77
CA LYS A 59 1.15 -12.33 6.62
C LYS A 59 -0.32 -11.97 6.51
N GLN A 60 -0.72 -11.43 5.36
CA GLN A 60 -2.11 -11.14 5.06
C GLN A 60 -2.72 -12.40 4.42
N TYR A 61 -3.77 -12.93 5.04
CA TYR A 61 -4.52 -14.07 4.53
C TYR A 61 -5.84 -13.58 3.95
N GLU A 62 -6.12 -13.94 2.71
CA GLU A 62 -7.40 -13.68 2.06
C GLU A 62 -8.20 -14.97 1.97
N VAL A 63 -9.44 -14.95 2.47
CA VAL A 63 -10.38 -16.08 2.40
C VAL A 63 -11.47 -15.73 1.40
N THR A 64 -11.46 -16.40 0.25
CA THR A 64 -12.47 -16.21 -0.79
C THR A 64 -13.47 -17.37 -0.75
N ALA A 65 -14.77 -17.05 -0.74
CA ALA A 65 -15.85 -18.02 -0.89
C ALA A 65 -16.64 -17.74 -2.17
N LYS A 66 -16.92 -18.77 -2.96
CA LYS A 66 -17.81 -18.66 -4.13
C LYS A 66 -19.21 -19.10 -3.73
N ILE A 67 -20.21 -18.27 -4.02
CA ILE A 67 -21.60 -18.50 -3.65
C ILE A 67 -22.42 -18.64 -4.94
N ALA A 68 -23.28 -19.66 -5.01
CA ALA A 68 -24.17 -19.92 -6.12
C ALA A 68 -25.64 -19.82 -5.69
N SER A 69 -26.52 -19.58 -6.67
CA SER A 69 -27.97 -19.58 -6.45
C SER A 69 -28.45 -20.95 -5.94
N PRO A 70 -29.38 -20.99 -4.95
CA PRO A 70 -29.87 -22.25 -4.41
C PRO A 70 -30.66 -23.04 -5.45
N ASN A 71 -30.51 -24.36 -5.45
CA ASN A 71 -31.30 -25.25 -6.29
C ASN A 71 -32.80 -25.16 -5.93
N ALA A 72 -33.68 -25.22 -6.94
CA ALA A 72 -35.13 -25.19 -6.80
C ALA A 72 -35.66 -26.22 -5.79
N THR A 73 -35.06 -27.42 -5.73
CA THR A 73 -35.43 -28.46 -4.75
C THR A 73 -35.15 -28.02 -3.30
N GLY A 74 -34.05 -27.29 -3.08
CA GLY A 74 -33.70 -26.76 -1.76
C GLY A 74 -34.64 -25.65 -1.31
N VAL A 75 -35.10 -24.82 -2.25
CA VAL A 75 -36.07 -23.74 -1.98
C VAL A 75 -37.48 -24.30 -1.76
N ALA A 76 -37.88 -25.34 -2.52
CA ALA A 76 -39.15 -26.02 -2.35
C ALA A 76 -39.31 -26.61 -0.93
N ALA A 77 -38.22 -27.15 -0.36
CA ALA A 77 -38.23 -27.65 1.02
C ALA A 77 -38.52 -26.56 2.06
N ILE A 78 -38.15 -25.30 1.79
CA ILE A 78 -38.43 -24.16 2.66
C ILE A 78 -39.90 -23.74 2.53
N SER A 79 -40.43 -23.73 1.31
CA SER A 79 -41.84 -23.41 1.03
C SER A 79 -42.79 -24.43 1.69
N VAL A 80 -42.42 -25.71 1.71
CA VAL A 80 -43.19 -26.78 2.38
C VAL A 80 -43.22 -26.62 3.91
N ARG A 81 -42.23 -25.93 4.50
CA ARG A 81 -42.13 -25.68 5.95
C ARG A 81 -42.92 -24.45 6.42
N GLY A 82 -43.76 -23.87 5.57
CA GLY A 82 -44.68 -22.78 5.95
C GLY A 82 -44.11 -21.36 5.85
N TYR A 83 -42.92 -21.18 5.27
CA TYR A 83 -42.27 -19.85 5.09
C TYR A 83 -42.74 -19.07 3.85
N GLY A 84 -43.93 -19.39 3.32
CA GLY A 84 -44.50 -18.81 2.11
C GLY A 84 -43.86 -19.34 0.81
N SER A 85 -44.45 -19.02 -0.34
CA SER A 85 -43.86 -19.36 -1.64
C SER A 85 -42.60 -18.53 -1.88
N GLN A 86 -41.44 -19.12 -1.64
CA GLN A 86 -40.14 -18.52 -1.95
C GLN A 86 -39.63 -19.08 -3.29
N THR A 87 -39.07 -18.21 -4.12
CA THR A 87 -38.35 -18.61 -5.34
C THR A 87 -36.85 -18.38 -5.17
N ALA A 88 -36.03 -19.15 -5.88
CA ALA A 88 -34.57 -19.16 -5.69
C ALA A 88 -33.92 -17.78 -5.87
N GLY A 89 -34.37 -17.01 -6.86
CA GLY A 89 -33.82 -15.68 -7.17
C GLY A 89 -34.00 -14.67 -6.04
N PRO A 90 -35.23 -14.32 -5.63
CA PRO A 90 -35.48 -13.36 -4.55
C PRO A 90 -34.91 -13.79 -3.20
N LEU A 91 -34.89 -15.10 -2.93
CA LEU A 91 -34.26 -15.63 -1.71
C LEU A 91 -32.75 -15.40 -1.72
N PHE A 92 -32.10 -15.69 -2.84
CA PHE A 92 -30.68 -15.46 -3.02
C PHE A 92 -30.33 -13.98 -2.97
N GLU A 93 -31.15 -13.11 -3.56
CA GLU A 93 -30.94 -11.67 -3.54
C GLU A 93 -30.97 -11.13 -2.10
N LYS A 94 -31.97 -11.55 -1.30
CA LYS A 94 -32.05 -11.18 0.12
C LYS A 94 -30.84 -11.67 0.90
N PHE A 95 -30.43 -12.92 0.67
CA PHE A 95 -29.26 -13.51 1.30
C PHE A 95 -27.97 -12.76 0.93
N HIS A 96 -27.78 -12.46 -0.36
CA HIS A 96 -26.62 -11.73 -0.84
C HIS A 96 -26.55 -10.32 -0.25
N LYS A 97 -27.70 -9.60 -0.23
CA LYS A 97 -27.81 -8.29 0.42
C LYS A 97 -27.51 -8.34 1.93
N SER A 98 -27.87 -9.45 2.57
CA SER A 98 -27.52 -9.75 3.96
C SER A 98 -26.01 -9.85 4.15
N LEU A 99 -25.35 -10.67 3.31
CA LEU A 99 -23.91 -10.94 3.39
C LEU A 99 -23.05 -9.70 3.12
N THR A 100 -23.49 -8.82 2.22
CA THR A 100 -22.75 -7.60 1.88
C THR A 100 -23.10 -6.41 2.76
N SER A 101 -24.00 -6.57 3.74
CA SER A 101 -24.42 -5.47 4.62
C SER A 101 -23.46 -5.30 5.80
N ASP A 102 -22.86 -4.12 5.90
CA ASP A 102 -21.96 -3.74 7.01
C ASP A 102 -22.63 -3.88 8.39
N VAL A 103 -23.92 -3.54 8.48
CA VAL A 103 -24.69 -3.61 9.73
C VAL A 103 -24.78 -5.05 10.23
N GLN A 104 -25.02 -6.00 9.34
CA GLN A 104 -25.13 -7.41 9.72
C GLN A 104 -23.77 -8.01 10.08
N LEU A 105 -22.73 -7.63 9.34
CA LEU A 105 -21.36 -8.03 9.66
C LEU A 105 -20.98 -7.54 11.07
N ASN A 106 -21.22 -6.27 11.37
CA ASN A 106 -20.90 -5.70 12.68
C ASN A 106 -21.67 -6.41 13.81
N ASN A 107 -22.96 -6.67 13.61
CA ASN A 107 -23.76 -7.41 14.58
C ASN A 107 -23.25 -8.84 14.79
N PHE A 108 -22.83 -9.52 13.72
CA PHE A 108 -22.24 -10.86 13.81
C PHE A 108 -20.91 -10.86 14.58
N VAL A 109 -20.02 -9.91 14.29
CA VAL A 109 -18.74 -9.74 14.98
C VAL A 109 -18.96 -9.48 16.47
N ALA A 110 -19.86 -8.54 16.81
CA ALA A 110 -20.17 -8.18 18.19
C ALA A 110 -20.81 -9.33 18.98
N THR A 111 -21.76 -10.05 18.38
CA THR A 111 -22.46 -11.16 19.06
C THR A 111 -21.55 -12.36 19.29
N GLY A 112 -20.67 -12.66 18.33
CA GLY A 112 -19.73 -13.78 18.44
C GLY A 112 -18.46 -13.50 19.26
N GLN A 113 -18.28 -12.24 19.70
CA GLN A 113 -17.05 -11.72 20.30
C GLN A 113 -15.82 -12.05 19.45
N TRP A 114 -15.98 -11.94 18.13
CA TRP A 114 -14.95 -12.32 17.17
C TRP A 114 -13.77 -11.37 17.19
N ASP A 115 -13.98 -10.11 17.58
CA ASP A 115 -12.94 -9.12 17.83
C ASP A 115 -11.92 -9.63 18.87
N ALA A 116 -12.39 -10.13 20.01
CA ALA A 116 -11.53 -10.65 21.08
C ALA A 116 -10.84 -11.98 20.70
N LYS A 117 -11.50 -12.81 19.87
CA LYS A 117 -10.94 -14.10 19.41
C LYS A 117 -9.89 -13.92 18.31
N LEU A 118 -10.08 -12.97 17.41
CA LEU A 118 -9.19 -12.71 16.27
C LEU A 118 -8.03 -11.79 16.66
N TYR A 119 -8.23 -10.89 17.63
CA TYR A 119 -7.22 -9.93 18.10
C TYR A 119 -7.08 -9.96 19.63
N PRO A 120 -6.59 -11.06 20.22
CA PRO A 120 -6.48 -11.19 21.68
C PRO A 120 -5.50 -10.18 22.32
N VAL A 121 -4.56 -9.64 21.54
CA VAL A 121 -3.52 -8.71 22.04
C VAL A 121 -3.99 -7.26 22.13
N SER A 122 -5.00 -6.84 21.36
CA SER A 122 -5.58 -5.48 21.46
C SER A 122 -6.51 -5.31 22.66
N ALA A 123 -6.95 -6.40 23.28
CA ALA A 123 -7.75 -6.39 24.52
C ALA A 123 -6.96 -5.93 25.77
N GLY A 124 -5.65 -5.69 25.66
CA GLY A 124 -4.81 -5.11 26.71
C GLY A 124 -4.93 -3.57 26.85
N GLY A 125 -5.73 -2.91 26.02
CA GLY A 125 -5.83 -1.44 25.96
C GLY A 125 -7.25 -0.92 26.17
N LYS A 126 -7.75 -0.98 27.40
CA LYS A 126 -8.94 -0.29 27.94
C LYS A 126 -10.32 -0.82 27.51
N ALA A 127 -10.81 -1.79 28.26
CA ALA A 127 -12.23 -1.87 28.57
C ALA A 127 -12.64 -0.69 29.46
N THR A 128 -13.57 0.15 28.99
CA THR A 128 -14.73 0.67 29.75
C THR A 128 -15.53 1.57 28.82
N VAL A 129 -16.44 0.99 28.03
CA VAL A 129 -17.58 1.73 27.49
C VAL A 129 -18.74 1.46 28.43
N ARG A 130 -18.99 2.40 29.34
CA ARG A 130 -20.17 2.40 30.20
C ARG A 130 -21.42 2.44 29.33
N SER A 131 -22.25 1.41 29.48
CA SER A 131 -23.64 1.38 29.04
C SER A 131 -24.39 2.63 29.54
N ARG A 132 -24.81 3.50 28.62
CA ARG A 132 -25.88 4.47 28.90
C ARG A 132 -27.20 3.78 28.60
N GLN A 133 -27.91 3.40 29.67
CA GLN A 133 -29.35 3.32 29.62
C GLN A 133 -29.91 4.74 29.48
N LYS A 134 -30.81 4.92 28.51
CA LYS A 134 -32.02 5.73 28.63
C LYS A 134 -33.06 5.19 27.67
#